data_AF-A0A9X6G260-F1
#
_entry.id   AF-A0A9X6G260-F1
#
_cell.length_a   1.000
_cell.length_b   1.000
_cell.length_c   1.000
_cell.angle_alpha   90.00
_cell.angle_beta   90.00
_cell.angle_gamma   90.00
#
_symmetry.space_group_name_H-M   'P 1'
#
loop_
_entity.id
_entity.type
_entity.pdbx_description
1 polymer ?
#
loop_
_entity_poly.entity_id
_entity_poly.type
_entity_poly.pdbx_seq_one_letter_code
_entity_poly.pdbx_strand_id
1 'polypeptide(L)'
;MNTTTQTPSLSETMKEWHYALAYEIKHWKTIGGSKISIMNGRFLYTDYESTVYVFQLISEVSLPEGSPIRIEFDGEEATGEVLSVHGLEIELKLNDYIQGEIREAVLYSEPWQLLEQLQERLKEARKDKLKRNRIKRLVDGTSSPKHIEKMKNPKNELAYRAFYNPTTYVWGPPGTGKSYNLSRIISAHYQKGKSVLVLAHSNAAVDVLMSEVTKQIEKKKKWTPGEIVRYGYSQHEHIRNHETLLASKLVETTNGSWGEERLYLEETRQELREKILSYKATSSDKKRMQEIESDLRKQKAKIKEVEKEYIENAKVIGATLSKCAIDALIYERTFDLVVVDEVSMAFVPQIALAASLGKRIVVCGDFLQLPPIAMANHELVRKWLGEDMFYHAGIVESVNKSEAHPNLFMLQEQRRMHADISKFTNSFIYKNRVYDHPSVSERKELAQLQPFANEASVLFDTSQMGAFSLKDAASGSRFNIMSGLVAMQMMLIGLLDGVQSIGIVTPYRAQSRFLSTCIREMLQRTKYQNIPVLAATVHKFQGSERDMMIFDTVDSYPQERPGVLFFDHKNHRLVNVAVTRARG
;
A
#
# COMPACT_ATOMS: atom_id res chain seq x y z
N MET A 1 -0.89 -16.12 42.54
CA MET A 1 0.38 -16.64 41.96
C MET A 1 0.84 -15.63 40.92
N ASN A 2 1.87 -14.84 41.24
CA ASN A 2 2.46 -13.88 40.30
C ASN A 2 3.27 -14.66 39.27
N THR A 3 2.67 -14.99 38.13
CA THR A 3 3.42 -15.40 36.94
C THR A 3 4.07 -14.13 36.37
N THR A 4 5.26 -13.80 36.83
CA THR A 4 6.21 -12.97 36.07
C THR A 4 6.50 -13.71 34.78
N THR A 5 5.74 -13.42 33.73
CA THR A 5 6.06 -13.79 32.35
C THR A 5 7.37 -13.10 32.00
N GLN A 6 8.49 -13.84 32.10
CA GLN A 6 9.76 -13.36 31.58
C GLN A 6 9.57 -13.00 30.10
N THR A 7 9.86 -11.75 29.74
CA THR A 7 9.84 -11.32 28.35
C THR A 7 10.80 -12.22 27.57
N PRO A 8 10.35 -12.92 26.51
CA PRO A 8 11.20 -13.85 25.78
C PRO A 8 12.44 -13.13 25.26
N SER A 9 13.58 -13.81 25.26
CA SER A 9 14.81 -13.23 24.73
C SER A 9 14.61 -12.90 23.25
N LEU A 10 15.27 -11.85 22.73
CA LEU A 10 15.18 -11.52 21.30
C LEU A 10 15.53 -12.74 20.40
N SER A 11 16.43 -13.63 20.86
CA SER A 11 16.74 -14.83 20.09
C SER A 11 15.58 -15.82 20.02
N GLU A 12 14.73 -15.91 21.03
CA GLU A 12 13.51 -16.73 21.01
C GLU A 12 12.45 -16.05 20.15
N THR A 13 12.26 -14.74 20.32
CA THR A 13 11.37 -13.94 19.47
C THR A 13 11.69 -14.09 17.97
N MET A 14 12.97 -13.99 17.58
CA MET A 14 13.38 -14.19 16.19
C MET A 14 13.17 -15.62 15.69
N LYS A 15 13.20 -16.64 16.57
CA LYS A 15 12.81 -18.01 16.20
C LYS A 15 11.31 -18.11 15.97
N GLU A 16 10.49 -17.51 16.83
CA GLU A 16 9.04 -17.47 16.64
C GLU A 16 8.66 -16.76 15.33
N TRP A 17 9.33 -15.66 14.99
CA TRP A 17 9.15 -14.98 13.70
C TRP A 17 9.47 -15.89 12.51
N HIS A 18 10.58 -16.65 12.60
CA HIS A 18 10.96 -17.59 11.56
C HIS A 18 9.86 -18.64 11.33
N TYR A 19 9.31 -19.22 12.41
CA TYR A 19 8.22 -20.18 12.31
C TYR A 19 6.92 -19.55 11.81
N ALA A 20 6.54 -18.35 12.29
CA ALA A 20 5.36 -17.63 11.81
C ALA A 20 5.42 -17.41 10.30
N LEU A 21 6.56 -16.92 9.79
CA LEU A 21 6.77 -16.75 8.36
C LEU A 21 6.72 -18.09 7.61
N ALA A 22 7.31 -19.17 8.16
CA ALA A 22 7.28 -20.48 7.54
C ALA A 22 5.86 -21.05 7.43
N TYR A 23 5.01 -20.88 8.45
CA TYR A 23 3.61 -21.28 8.40
C TYR A 23 2.81 -20.47 7.37
N GLU A 24 3.04 -19.16 7.29
CA GLU A 24 2.41 -18.29 6.30
C GLU A 24 2.84 -18.67 4.87
N ILE A 25 4.14 -18.85 4.64
CA ILE A 25 4.69 -19.33 3.36
C ILE A 25 4.07 -20.66 2.96
N LYS A 26 4.00 -21.63 3.90
CA LYS A 26 3.41 -22.94 3.64
C LYS A 26 1.94 -22.83 3.26
N HIS A 27 1.18 -21.97 3.93
CA HIS A 27 -0.22 -21.72 3.60
C HIS A 27 -0.34 -21.18 2.17
N TRP A 28 0.42 -20.13 1.82
CA TRP A 28 0.41 -19.54 0.47
C TRP A 28 0.80 -20.54 -0.62
N LYS A 29 1.82 -21.38 -0.38
CA LYS A 29 2.21 -22.47 -1.28
C LYS A 29 1.11 -23.51 -1.47
N THR A 30 0.30 -23.76 -0.43
CA THR A 30 -0.79 -24.75 -0.47
C THR A 30 -2.01 -24.22 -1.24
N ILE A 31 -2.34 -22.94 -1.06
CA ILE A 31 -3.48 -22.31 -1.77
C ILE A 31 -3.12 -21.83 -3.18
N GLY A 32 -1.82 -21.81 -3.51
CA GLY A 32 -1.27 -21.37 -4.80
C GLY A 32 -1.19 -19.85 -4.97
N GLY A 33 -1.49 -19.03 -3.95
CA GLY A 33 -1.59 -17.58 -4.14
C GLY A 33 -2.98 -17.09 -4.58
N SER A 34 -3.05 -15.84 -5.05
CA SER A 34 -4.29 -15.31 -5.63
C SER A 34 -4.50 -15.91 -7.01
N LYS A 35 -5.56 -16.73 -7.15
CA LYS A 35 -6.01 -17.27 -8.44
C LYS A 35 -6.63 -16.16 -9.27
N ILE A 36 -6.07 -15.91 -10.45
CA ILE A 36 -6.57 -14.95 -11.42
C ILE A 36 -6.90 -15.73 -12.68
N SER A 37 -8.18 -15.79 -13.04
CA SER A 37 -8.58 -16.35 -14.33
C SER A 37 -8.13 -15.42 -15.45
N ILE A 38 -7.37 -15.97 -16.38
CA ILE A 38 -6.89 -15.29 -17.59
C ILE A 38 -7.39 -16.06 -18.81
N MET A 39 -7.80 -15.35 -19.86
CA MET A 39 -8.44 -15.94 -21.03
C MET A 39 -7.74 -15.49 -22.31
N ASN A 40 -7.96 -16.23 -23.40
CA ASN A 40 -7.53 -15.85 -24.75
C ASN A 40 -6.03 -15.53 -24.83
N GLY A 41 -5.21 -16.41 -24.26
CA GLY A 41 -3.75 -16.37 -24.32
C GLY A 41 -3.25 -16.46 -25.75
N ARG A 42 -2.75 -15.35 -26.27
CA ARG A 42 -2.18 -15.25 -27.62
C ARG A 42 -0.67 -15.15 -27.56
N PHE A 43 0.00 -16.02 -28.31
CA PHE A 43 1.44 -15.98 -28.50
C PHE A 43 1.85 -14.67 -29.20
N LEU A 44 2.85 -13.97 -28.64
CA LEU A 44 3.44 -12.78 -29.23
C LEU A 44 4.76 -13.11 -29.93
N TYR A 45 5.76 -13.56 -29.18
CA TYR A 45 7.11 -13.88 -29.67
C TYR A 45 7.84 -14.85 -28.74
N THR A 46 8.97 -15.37 -29.20
CA THR A 46 9.90 -16.20 -28.39
C THR A 46 11.05 -15.34 -27.87
N ASP A 47 11.41 -15.45 -26.59
CA ASP A 47 12.57 -14.81 -25.96
C ASP A 47 13.55 -15.91 -25.48
N TYR A 48 14.55 -16.22 -26.30
CA TYR A 48 15.47 -17.36 -26.08
C TYR A 48 14.72 -18.70 -25.89
N GLU A 49 14.78 -19.30 -24.70
CA GLU A 49 14.07 -20.55 -24.35
C GLU A 49 12.66 -20.30 -23.79
N SER A 50 12.25 -19.04 -23.66
CA SER A 50 10.96 -18.62 -23.10
C SER A 50 9.98 -18.15 -24.19
N THR A 51 8.69 -18.19 -23.89
CA THR A 51 7.63 -17.69 -24.79
C THR A 51 6.84 -16.57 -24.14
N VAL A 52 6.46 -15.57 -24.94
CA VAL A 52 5.72 -14.41 -24.45
C VAL A 52 4.29 -14.45 -24.96
N TYR A 53 3.34 -14.33 -24.05
CA TYR A 53 1.91 -14.38 -24.29
C TYR A 53 1.22 -13.12 -23.77
N VAL A 54 0.14 -12.72 -24.44
CA VAL A 54 -0.83 -11.78 -23.88
C VAL A 54 -2.13 -12.49 -23.56
N PHE A 55 -2.71 -12.20 -22.40
CA PHE A 55 -4.00 -12.72 -21.96
C PHE A 55 -4.95 -11.58 -21.61
N GLN A 56 -6.24 -11.88 -21.68
CA GLN A 56 -7.33 -11.03 -21.22
C GLN A 56 -7.70 -11.36 -19.76
N LEU A 57 -7.91 -10.32 -18.97
CA LEU A 57 -8.32 -10.36 -17.58
C LEU A 57 -9.82 -10.12 -17.46
N ILE A 58 -10.47 -10.82 -16.53
CA ILE A 58 -11.88 -10.60 -16.19
C ILE A 58 -12.06 -9.32 -15.35
N SER A 59 -11.02 -8.93 -14.62
CA SER A 59 -11.00 -7.72 -13.79
C SER A 59 -9.59 -7.17 -13.71
N GLU A 60 -9.45 -5.86 -13.49
CA GLU A 60 -8.15 -5.23 -13.27
C GLU A 60 -7.42 -5.91 -12.10
N VAL A 61 -6.19 -6.34 -12.36
CA VAL A 61 -5.27 -6.88 -11.35
C VAL A 61 -4.08 -5.96 -11.20
N SER A 62 -3.54 -5.90 -9.99
CA SER A 62 -2.31 -5.17 -9.71
C SER A 62 -1.20 -6.17 -9.43
N LEU A 63 -0.53 -6.60 -10.50
CA LEU A 63 0.68 -7.40 -10.43
C LEU A 63 1.86 -6.56 -10.93
N PRO A 64 2.90 -6.32 -10.10
CA PRO A 64 4.10 -5.63 -10.54
C PRO A 64 4.79 -6.35 -11.71
N GLU A 65 5.38 -5.59 -12.63
CA GLU A 65 6.30 -6.15 -13.64
C GLU A 65 7.49 -6.87 -12.96
N GLY A 66 7.92 -7.99 -13.54
CA GLY A 66 8.90 -8.92 -12.99
C GLY A 66 8.35 -9.78 -11.84
N SER A 67 7.05 -9.73 -11.54
CA SER A 67 6.47 -10.62 -10.54
C SER A 67 6.56 -12.06 -11.03
N PRO A 68 7.14 -12.98 -10.25
CA PRO A 68 7.16 -14.39 -10.58
C PRO A 68 5.74 -14.94 -10.51
N ILE A 69 5.40 -15.74 -11.51
CA ILE A 69 4.08 -16.31 -11.68
C ILE A 69 4.17 -17.78 -12.07
N ARG A 70 3.07 -18.47 -11.85
CA ARG A 70 2.79 -19.80 -12.37
C ARG A 70 1.43 -19.76 -13.05
N ILE A 71 1.29 -20.39 -14.21
CA ILE A 71 -0.01 -20.59 -14.85
C ILE A 71 -0.32 -22.07 -14.92
N GLU A 72 -1.60 -22.40 -14.81
CA GLU A 72 -2.14 -23.73 -15.01
C GLU A 72 -3.14 -23.66 -16.16
N PHE A 73 -2.92 -24.44 -17.22
CA PHE A 73 -3.75 -24.46 -18.43
C PHE A 73 -3.77 -25.88 -19.00
N ASP A 74 -4.93 -26.36 -19.46
CA ASP A 74 -5.09 -27.68 -20.08
C ASP A 74 -4.46 -28.88 -19.30
N GLY A 75 -4.36 -28.77 -17.98
CA GLY A 75 -3.73 -29.78 -17.11
C GLY A 75 -2.19 -29.73 -17.06
N GLU A 76 -1.58 -28.77 -17.74
CA GLU A 76 -0.15 -28.45 -17.68
C GLU A 76 0.09 -27.23 -16.77
N GLU A 77 1.33 -27.13 -16.27
CA GLU A 77 1.79 -25.97 -15.52
C GLU A 77 3.01 -25.36 -16.20
N ALA A 78 3.04 -24.03 -16.27
CA ALA A 78 4.21 -23.27 -16.72
C ALA A 78 4.57 -22.19 -15.72
N THR A 79 5.86 -21.95 -15.56
CA THR A 79 6.37 -20.88 -14.68
C THR A 79 6.81 -19.69 -15.51
N GLY A 80 6.86 -18.49 -14.91
CA GLY A 80 7.18 -17.30 -15.67
C GLY A 80 7.27 -16.03 -14.83
N GLU A 81 7.23 -14.90 -15.53
CA GLU A 81 7.16 -13.56 -14.93
C GLU A 81 6.14 -12.67 -15.66
N VAL A 82 5.55 -11.73 -14.92
CA VAL A 82 4.72 -10.67 -15.50
C VAL A 82 5.60 -9.67 -16.23
N LEU A 83 5.41 -9.49 -17.54
CA LEU A 83 6.09 -8.43 -18.29
C LEU A 83 5.34 -7.10 -18.17
N SER A 84 4.02 -7.11 -18.27
CA SER A 84 3.22 -5.90 -18.15
C SER A 84 1.77 -6.19 -17.80
N VAL A 85 1.08 -5.20 -17.24
CA VAL A 85 -0.38 -5.22 -17.03
C VAL A 85 -0.94 -3.90 -17.54
N HIS A 86 -1.86 -3.97 -18.50
CA HIS A 86 -2.49 -2.81 -19.14
C HIS A 86 -4.01 -2.96 -19.12
N GLY A 87 -4.66 -2.30 -18.16
CA GLY A 87 -6.12 -2.37 -18.00
C GLY A 87 -6.59 -3.81 -17.74
N LEU A 88 -7.26 -4.39 -18.74
CA LEU A 88 -7.75 -5.77 -18.73
C LEU A 88 -6.88 -6.73 -19.56
N GLU A 89 -5.64 -6.36 -19.87
CA GLU A 89 -4.67 -7.24 -20.53
C GLU A 89 -3.44 -7.45 -19.64
N ILE A 90 -2.87 -8.65 -19.69
CA ILE A 90 -1.62 -9.01 -19.02
C ILE A 90 -0.68 -9.71 -19.99
N GLU A 91 0.57 -9.26 -20.04
CA GLU A 91 1.64 -9.92 -20.77
C GLU A 91 2.49 -10.76 -19.82
N LEU A 92 2.67 -12.03 -20.16
CA LEU A 92 3.41 -13.00 -19.38
C LEU A 92 4.55 -13.57 -20.22
N LYS A 93 5.74 -13.62 -19.63
CA LYS A 93 6.84 -14.42 -20.13
C LYS A 93 6.81 -15.77 -19.42
N LEU A 94 6.64 -16.84 -20.18
CA LEU A 94 6.63 -18.22 -19.71
C LEU A 94 7.99 -18.85 -20.01
N ASN A 95 8.60 -19.48 -19.01
CA ASN A 95 9.92 -20.11 -19.11
C ASN A 95 9.92 -21.31 -20.06
N ASP A 96 8.75 -21.92 -20.26
CA ASP A 96 8.56 -23.09 -21.11
C ASP A 96 8.21 -22.67 -22.55
N TYR A 97 8.67 -23.47 -23.51
CA TYR A 97 8.32 -23.28 -24.91
C TYR A 97 6.95 -23.86 -25.20
N ILE A 98 5.93 -23.01 -25.20
CA ILE A 98 4.55 -23.38 -25.50
C ILE A 98 4.19 -22.78 -26.87
N GLN A 99 3.71 -23.61 -27.78
CA GLN A 99 3.19 -23.17 -29.09
C GLN A 99 1.68 -23.30 -29.13
N GLY A 100 1.00 -22.24 -29.61
CA GLY A 100 -0.45 -22.23 -29.83
C GLY A 100 -1.17 -21.18 -28.99
N GLU A 101 -2.50 -21.18 -29.05
CA GLU A 101 -3.36 -20.32 -28.25
C GLU A 101 -3.78 -21.04 -26.96
N ILE A 102 -3.72 -20.35 -25.83
CA ILE A 102 -4.19 -20.85 -24.54
C ILE A 102 -5.57 -20.25 -24.29
N ARG A 103 -6.64 -21.05 -24.40
CA ARG A 103 -8.02 -20.53 -24.31
C ARG A 103 -8.33 -19.97 -22.93
N GLU A 104 -7.99 -20.71 -21.89
CA GLU A 104 -8.19 -20.35 -20.50
C GLU A 104 -7.00 -20.84 -19.69
N ALA A 105 -6.57 -20.04 -18.72
CA ALA A 105 -5.58 -20.44 -17.74
C ALA A 105 -5.89 -19.81 -16.38
N VAL A 106 -5.36 -20.43 -15.32
CA VAL A 106 -5.37 -19.87 -13.97
C VAL A 106 -3.97 -19.36 -13.66
N LEU A 107 -3.85 -18.05 -13.50
CA LEU A 107 -2.62 -17.39 -13.07
C LEU A 107 -2.53 -17.37 -11.54
N TYR A 108 -1.38 -17.80 -11.06
CA TYR A 108 -0.96 -17.77 -9.67
C TYR A 108 0.16 -16.73 -9.53
N SER A 109 -0.04 -15.75 -8.64
CA SER A 109 1.06 -14.92 -8.15
C SER A 109 1.73 -15.63 -6.98
N GLU A 110 3.05 -15.52 -6.87
CA GLU A 110 3.85 -16.27 -5.90
C GLU A 110 4.31 -15.36 -4.73
N PRO A 111 3.39 -14.86 -3.87
CA PRO A 111 3.69 -13.82 -2.87
C PRO A 111 4.67 -14.28 -1.78
N TRP A 112 4.87 -15.59 -1.62
CA TRP A 112 5.72 -16.15 -0.57
C TRP A 112 7.21 -15.91 -0.79
N GLN A 113 7.66 -15.68 -2.03
CA GLN A 113 9.09 -15.41 -2.28
C GLN A 113 9.56 -14.17 -1.51
N LEU A 114 8.69 -13.16 -1.38
CA LEU A 114 8.96 -11.97 -0.56
C LEU A 114 9.15 -12.32 0.92
N LEU A 115 8.37 -13.26 1.43
CA LEU A 115 8.46 -13.73 2.81
C LEU A 115 9.71 -14.59 3.03
N GLU A 116 10.13 -15.37 2.03
CA GLU A 116 11.39 -16.12 2.05
C GLU A 116 12.59 -15.17 2.11
N GLN A 117 12.60 -14.11 1.28
CA GLN A 117 13.65 -13.08 1.33
C GLN A 117 13.70 -12.39 2.70
N LEU A 118 12.54 -12.01 3.25
CA LEU A 118 12.45 -11.45 4.60
C LEU A 118 13.02 -12.41 5.66
N GLN A 119 12.69 -13.69 5.57
CA GLN A 119 13.18 -14.71 6.50
C GLN A 119 14.71 -14.83 6.43
N GLU A 120 15.30 -14.76 5.23
CA GLU A 120 16.75 -14.79 5.07
C GLU A 120 17.42 -13.53 5.61
N ARG A 121 16.90 -12.33 5.30
CA ARG A 121 17.44 -11.07 5.83
C ARG A 121 17.42 -11.04 7.37
N LEU A 122 16.39 -11.61 8.00
CA LEU A 122 16.32 -11.72 9.46
C LEU A 122 17.34 -12.70 10.05
N LYS A 123 17.64 -13.81 9.35
CA LYS A 123 18.73 -14.73 9.76
C LYS A 123 20.09 -14.03 9.71
N GLU A 124 20.35 -13.23 8.68
CA GLU A 124 21.57 -12.43 8.58
C GLU A 124 21.64 -11.39 9.70
N ALA A 125 20.55 -10.64 9.91
CA ALA A 125 20.46 -9.65 10.98
C ALA A 125 20.66 -10.27 12.37
N ARG A 126 20.29 -11.54 12.57
CA ARG A 126 20.53 -12.30 13.81
C ARG A 126 22.02 -12.58 14.05
N LYS A 127 22.84 -12.70 13.00
CA LYS A 127 24.29 -12.94 13.13
C LYS A 127 25.04 -11.65 13.49
N ASP A 128 24.58 -10.52 13.00
CA ASP A 128 25.18 -9.20 13.26
C ASP A 128 24.76 -8.63 14.64
N LYS A 129 25.74 -8.27 15.48
CA LYS A 129 25.51 -7.73 16.84
C LYS A 129 24.85 -6.35 16.83
N LEU A 130 25.22 -5.46 15.90
CA LEU A 130 24.66 -4.12 15.79
C LEU A 130 23.20 -4.17 15.30
N LYS A 131 22.93 -4.98 14.26
CA LYS A 131 21.57 -5.20 13.75
C LYS A 131 20.67 -5.79 14.83
N ARG A 132 21.11 -6.83 15.55
CA ARG A 132 20.38 -7.37 16.72
C ARG A 132 20.08 -6.32 17.78
N ASN A 133 21.05 -5.49 18.14
CA ASN A 133 20.84 -4.45 19.16
C ASN A 133 19.81 -3.41 18.72
N ARG A 134 19.78 -3.06 17.43
CA ARG A 134 18.76 -2.15 16.88
C ARG A 134 17.36 -2.77 16.93
N ILE A 135 17.24 -4.05 16.54
CA ILE A 135 15.98 -4.80 16.64
C ILE A 135 15.51 -4.90 18.09
N LYS A 136 16.42 -5.19 19.03
CA LYS A 136 16.10 -5.28 20.45
C LYS A 136 15.46 -3.99 20.98
N ARG A 137 16.03 -2.83 20.64
CA ARG A 137 15.51 -1.51 21.06
C ARG A 137 14.13 -1.19 20.50
N LEU A 138 13.76 -1.78 19.35
CA LEU A 138 12.42 -1.72 18.81
C LEU A 138 11.50 -2.64 19.61
N VAL A 139 11.81 -3.93 19.71
CA VAL A 139 10.92 -4.91 20.34
C VAL A 139 10.68 -4.62 21.82
N ASP A 140 11.72 -4.25 22.57
CA ASP A 140 11.61 -3.96 24.00
C ASP A 140 10.74 -2.73 24.30
N GLY A 141 10.51 -1.84 23.32
CA GLY A 141 9.63 -0.66 23.42
C GLY A 141 10.06 0.44 24.40
N THR A 142 10.98 0.16 25.33
CA THR A 142 11.19 0.94 26.57
C THR A 142 12.57 1.60 26.66
N SER A 143 13.19 1.88 25.51
CA SER A 143 14.49 2.56 25.47
C SER A 143 14.40 3.96 26.11
N SER A 144 15.27 4.25 27.09
CA SER A 144 15.25 5.53 27.81
C SER A 144 15.23 6.74 26.84
N PRO A 145 14.24 7.63 26.96
CA PRO A 145 14.09 8.77 26.05
C PRO A 145 15.21 9.78 26.25
N LYS A 146 16.01 10.02 25.22
CA LYS A 146 17.17 10.95 25.25
C LYS A 146 16.81 12.37 24.82
N HIS A 147 15.67 12.53 24.14
CA HIS A 147 15.23 13.83 23.62
C HIS A 147 14.92 14.84 24.73
N ILE A 148 14.49 14.41 25.91
CA ILE A 148 14.06 15.26 27.03
C ILE A 148 15.19 16.22 27.42
N GLU A 149 16.42 15.70 27.57
CA GLU A 149 17.60 16.49 27.93
C GLU A 149 18.07 17.47 26.84
N LYS A 150 17.64 17.25 25.59
CA LYS A 150 18.07 18.04 24.42
C LYS A 150 17.01 19.01 23.95
N MET A 151 15.76 18.85 24.39
CA MET A 151 14.61 19.60 23.88
C MET A 151 14.59 21.02 24.42
N LYS A 152 14.60 21.99 23.50
CA LYS A 152 14.48 23.43 23.84
C LYS A 152 13.06 23.98 23.64
N ASN A 153 12.27 23.35 22.77
CA ASN A 153 10.92 23.81 22.43
C ASN A 153 9.99 22.58 22.34
N PRO A 154 8.98 22.47 23.22
CA PRO A 154 8.01 21.38 23.21
C PRO A 154 7.26 21.22 21.88
N LYS A 155 7.02 22.31 21.13
CA LYS A 155 6.35 22.25 19.82
C LYS A 155 7.12 21.45 18.76
N ASN A 156 8.42 21.22 18.99
CA ASN A 156 9.29 20.45 18.09
C ASN A 156 9.66 19.08 18.67
N GLU A 157 8.98 18.61 19.73
CA GLU A 157 9.31 17.38 20.45
C GLU A 157 9.53 16.20 19.52
N LEU A 158 8.62 15.99 18.55
CA LEU A 158 8.73 14.88 17.59
C LEU A 158 10.04 14.90 16.78
N ALA A 159 10.53 16.09 16.39
CA ALA A 159 11.83 16.21 15.73
C ALA A 159 12.97 15.84 16.68
N TYR A 160 12.94 16.32 17.94
CA TYR A 160 13.94 15.92 18.94
C TYR A 160 13.92 14.41 19.20
N ARG A 161 12.74 13.80 19.31
CA ARG A 161 12.59 12.34 19.44
C ARG A 161 13.31 11.62 18.31
N ALA A 162 13.06 12.00 17.06
CA ALA A 162 13.71 11.40 15.90
C ALA A 162 15.24 11.59 15.88
N PHE A 163 15.76 12.73 16.32
CA PHE A 163 17.21 13.01 16.36
C PHE A 163 17.97 12.31 17.49
N TYR A 164 17.31 12.02 18.62
CA TYR A 164 18.01 11.64 19.85
C TYR A 164 17.58 10.28 20.40
N ASN A 165 16.32 9.89 20.26
CA ASN A 165 15.87 8.59 20.74
C ASN A 165 16.29 7.48 19.77
N PRO A 166 16.68 6.30 20.27
CA PRO A 166 16.89 5.13 19.40
C PRO A 166 15.61 4.69 18.67
N THR A 167 14.48 4.73 19.37
CA THR A 167 13.17 4.31 18.87
C THR A 167 12.13 5.37 19.24
N THR A 168 11.31 5.78 18.27
CA THR A 168 10.16 6.66 18.46
C THR A 168 8.94 6.06 17.80
N TYR A 169 7.85 5.95 18.54
CA TYR A 169 6.55 5.54 18.01
C TYR A 169 5.66 6.76 17.87
N VAL A 170 5.04 6.91 16.71
CA VAL A 170 4.12 8.00 16.40
C VAL A 170 2.75 7.41 16.17
N TRP A 171 1.83 7.65 17.09
CA TRP A 171 0.42 7.30 16.89
C TRP A 171 -0.28 8.48 16.22
N GLY A 172 -0.74 8.26 14.99
CA GLY A 172 -1.41 9.27 14.19
C GLY A 172 -2.81 8.84 13.75
N PRO A 173 -3.85 9.19 14.52
CA PRO A 173 -5.24 9.09 14.11
C PRO A 173 -5.52 9.77 12.75
N PRO A 174 -6.63 9.45 12.07
CA PRO A 174 -7.00 10.02 10.78
C PRO A 174 -7.02 11.54 10.78
N GLY A 175 -6.51 12.14 9.70
CA GLY A 175 -6.49 13.59 9.53
C GLY A 175 -5.48 14.35 10.39
N THR A 176 -4.69 13.68 11.25
CA THR A 176 -3.73 14.33 12.16
C THR A 176 -2.40 14.76 11.52
N GLY A 177 -2.27 14.58 10.20
CA GLY A 177 -1.09 15.02 9.45
C GLY A 177 0.14 14.15 9.68
N LYS A 178 0.00 12.81 9.71
CA LYS A 178 1.14 11.86 9.79
C LYS A 178 2.23 12.18 8.77
N SER A 179 1.91 12.12 7.49
CA SER A 179 2.90 12.34 6.41
C SER A 179 3.48 13.75 6.43
N TYR A 180 2.71 14.77 6.82
CA TYR A 180 3.20 16.14 7.04
C TYR A 180 4.21 16.23 8.20
N ASN A 181 3.96 15.55 9.32
CA ASN A 181 4.90 15.57 10.44
C ASN A 181 6.15 14.74 10.16
N LEU A 182 6.01 13.58 9.52
CA LEU A 182 7.12 12.74 9.11
C LEU A 182 8.02 13.45 8.07
N SER A 183 7.44 14.13 7.08
CA SER A 183 8.21 14.88 6.08
C SER A 183 9.04 16.00 6.71
N ARG A 184 8.54 16.66 7.76
CA ARG A 184 9.30 17.68 8.52
C ARG A 184 10.50 17.06 9.23
N ILE A 185 10.36 15.87 9.82
CA ILE A 185 11.46 15.12 10.44
C ILE A 185 12.51 14.74 9.39
N ILE A 186 12.07 14.19 8.27
CA ILE A 186 12.92 13.76 7.15
C ILE A 186 13.67 14.96 6.59
N SER A 187 12.97 16.06 6.28
CA SER A 187 13.56 17.32 5.83
C SER A 187 14.60 17.84 6.83
N ALA A 188 14.33 17.78 8.14
CA ALA A 188 15.28 18.23 9.15
C ALA A 188 16.56 17.38 9.17
N HIS A 189 16.45 16.05 9.02
CA HIS A 189 17.60 15.15 8.95
C HIS A 189 18.41 15.37 7.67
N TYR A 190 17.73 15.47 6.52
CA TYR A 190 18.33 15.76 5.23
C TYR A 190 19.15 17.06 5.26
N GLN A 191 18.58 18.14 5.81
CA GLN A 191 19.26 19.44 5.95
C GLN A 191 20.46 19.42 6.91
N LYS A 192 20.61 18.36 7.71
CA LYS A 192 21.80 18.09 8.54
C LYS A 192 22.78 17.11 7.89
N GLY A 193 22.60 16.82 6.59
CA GLY A 193 23.42 15.88 5.84
C GLY A 193 23.29 14.43 6.28
N LYS A 194 22.16 14.07 6.94
CA LYS A 194 21.91 12.71 7.44
C LYS A 194 21.20 11.87 6.39
N SER A 195 21.56 10.58 6.33
CA SER A 195 20.88 9.62 5.46
C SER A 195 19.57 9.12 6.08
N VAL A 196 18.51 9.07 5.28
CA VAL A 196 17.16 8.69 5.71
C VAL A 196 16.58 7.64 4.77
N LEU A 197 16.13 6.52 5.33
CA LEU A 197 15.35 5.52 4.60
C LEU A 197 13.88 5.66 4.99
N VAL A 198 13.02 5.89 4.01
CA VAL A 198 11.57 6.05 4.14
C VAL A 198 10.90 4.78 3.62
N LEU A 199 10.14 4.11 4.48
CA LEU A 199 9.50 2.83 4.22
C LEU A 199 8.00 2.90 4.48
N ALA A 200 7.22 2.14 3.70
CA ALA A 200 5.83 1.85 4.02
C ALA A 200 5.43 0.48 3.45
N HIS A 201 4.27 -0.03 3.88
CA HIS A 201 3.76 -1.31 3.39
C HIS A 201 3.36 -1.27 1.90
N SER A 202 2.83 -0.14 1.41
CA SER A 202 2.33 0.03 0.04
C SER A 202 3.05 1.14 -0.73
N ASN A 203 3.12 1.01 -2.06
CA ASN A 203 3.66 2.07 -2.93
C ASN A 203 2.92 3.41 -2.74
N ALA A 204 1.60 3.38 -2.61
CA ALA A 204 0.79 4.58 -2.42
C ALA A 204 1.18 5.36 -1.14
N ALA A 205 1.43 4.66 -0.03
CA ALA A 205 1.88 5.30 1.21
C ALA A 205 3.29 5.91 1.07
N VAL A 206 4.21 5.21 0.38
CA VAL A 206 5.53 5.76 0.06
C VAL A 206 5.39 7.02 -0.81
N ASP A 207 4.56 6.97 -1.83
CA ASP A 207 4.36 8.07 -2.79
C ASP A 207 3.81 9.33 -2.11
N VAL A 208 2.82 9.18 -1.23
CA VAL A 208 2.26 10.28 -0.44
C VAL A 208 3.34 10.93 0.44
N LEU A 209 4.10 10.11 1.18
CA LEU A 209 5.14 10.62 2.06
C LEU A 209 6.28 11.28 1.27
N MET A 210 6.73 10.66 0.18
CA MET A 210 7.79 11.21 -0.66
C MET A 210 7.37 12.51 -1.35
N SER A 211 6.12 12.61 -1.81
CA SER A 211 5.57 13.87 -2.35
C SER A 211 5.65 15.00 -1.32
N GLU A 212 5.25 14.73 -0.08
CA GLU A 212 5.31 15.73 0.98
C GLU A 212 6.75 16.05 1.40
N VAL A 213 7.65 15.06 1.44
CA VAL A 213 9.10 15.27 1.69
C VAL A 213 9.71 16.21 0.65
N THR A 214 9.45 15.95 -0.62
CA THR A 214 9.97 16.76 -1.73
C THR A 214 9.46 18.19 -1.62
N LYS A 215 8.14 18.39 -1.45
CA LYS A 215 7.56 19.72 -1.22
C LYS A 215 8.21 20.47 -0.05
N GLN A 216 8.51 19.80 1.06
CA GLN A 216 9.16 20.42 2.23
C GLN A 216 10.62 20.80 1.98
N ILE A 217 11.35 19.98 1.22
CA ILE A 217 12.77 20.20 0.95
C ILE A 217 12.97 21.26 -0.15
N GLU A 218 12.18 21.19 -1.23
CA GLU A 218 12.25 22.15 -2.35
C GLU A 218 11.91 23.58 -1.91
N LYS A 219 10.93 23.75 -1.01
CA LYS A 219 10.60 25.04 -0.39
C LYS A 219 11.81 25.72 0.25
N LYS A 220 12.80 24.94 0.72
CA LYS A 220 14.02 25.47 1.36
C LYS A 220 15.13 25.81 0.36
N LYS A 221 14.98 25.49 -0.93
CA LYS A 221 15.95 25.74 -2.02
C LYS A 221 17.38 25.26 -1.73
N LYS A 222 17.52 24.23 -0.88
CA LYS A 222 18.80 23.62 -0.49
C LYS A 222 18.71 22.13 -0.70
N TRP A 223 18.80 21.71 -1.96
CA TRP A 223 18.83 20.32 -2.34
C TRP A 223 19.52 20.12 -3.69
N THR A 224 19.96 18.90 -3.95
CA THR A 224 20.59 18.49 -5.20
C THR A 224 19.79 17.36 -5.84
N PRO A 225 19.47 17.41 -7.15
CA PRO A 225 18.88 16.29 -7.87
C PRO A 225 19.66 14.99 -7.65
N GLY A 226 18.93 13.88 -7.48
CA GLY A 226 19.52 12.58 -7.14
C GLY A 226 19.80 12.34 -5.66
N GLU A 227 19.76 13.36 -4.79
CA GLU A 227 19.89 13.12 -3.34
C GLU A 227 18.61 12.61 -2.67
N ILE A 228 17.45 12.80 -3.32
CA ILE A 228 16.14 12.34 -2.86
C ILE A 228 15.56 11.47 -3.95
N VAL A 229 15.38 10.19 -3.66
CA VAL A 229 15.00 9.20 -4.67
C VAL A 229 13.84 8.34 -4.18
N ARG A 230 12.77 8.29 -4.96
CA ARG A 230 11.72 7.28 -4.88
C ARG A 230 12.16 6.06 -5.67
N TYR A 231 12.47 4.98 -4.96
CA TYR A 231 13.01 3.76 -5.55
C TYR A 231 11.93 2.70 -5.74
N GLY A 232 11.75 2.26 -6.99
CA GLY A 232 10.64 1.41 -7.43
C GLY A 232 9.55 2.21 -8.15
N TYR A 233 8.47 1.52 -8.50
CA TYR A 233 7.41 2.08 -9.33
C TYR A 233 6.39 2.92 -8.54
N SER A 234 5.84 3.96 -9.19
CA SER A 234 4.80 4.82 -8.64
C SER A 234 3.66 5.01 -9.64
N GLN A 235 2.41 4.94 -9.14
CA GLN A 235 1.21 5.33 -9.89
C GLN A 235 0.77 6.77 -9.58
N HIS A 236 1.42 7.45 -8.64
CA HIS A 236 1.02 8.78 -8.22
C HIS A 236 1.47 9.82 -9.25
N GLU A 237 0.52 10.55 -9.84
CA GLU A 237 0.76 11.48 -10.94
C GLU A 237 1.89 12.49 -10.65
N HIS A 238 1.86 13.15 -9.48
CA HIS A 238 2.92 14.08 -9.07
C HIS A 238 4.32 13.42 -9.05
N ILE A 239 4.44 12.18 -8.58
CA ILE A 239 5.73 11.46 -8.53
C ILE A 239 6.16 11.08 -9.94
N ARG A 240 5.21 10.57 -10.75
CA ARG A 240 5.44 10.23 -12.16
C ARG A 240 5.86 11.43 -12.98
N ASN A 241 5.33 12.61 -12.73
CA ASN A 241 5.63 13.81 -13.51
C ASN A 241 6.85 14.58 -12.96
N HIS A 242 7.33 14.24 -11.77
CA HIS A 242 8.52 14.87 -11.20
C HIS A 242 9.79 14.45 -11.95
N GLU A 243 10.57 15.43 -12.43
CA GLU A 243 11.77 15.20 -13.24
C GLU A 243 12.85 14.42 -12.48
N THR A 244 13.00 14.69 -11.18
CA THR A 244 14.19 14.27 -10.41
C THR A 244 13.91 13.27 -9.28
N LEU A 245 12.66 12.83 -9.10
CA LEU A 245 12.29 12.03 -7.92
C LEU A 245 12.31 10.54 -8.17
N LEU A 246 11.86 10.10 -9.36
CA LEU A 246 11.96 8.71 -9.76
C LEU A 246 13.37 8.43 -10.26
N ALA A 247 13.96 7.37 -9.73
CA ALA A 247 15.31 6.97 -10.10
C ALA A 247 15.42 6.72 -11.63
N SER A 248 14.40 6.10 -12.24
CA SER A 248 14.31 5.89 -13.69
C SER A 248 14.26 7.20 -14.48
N LYS A 249 13.56 8.23 -13.99
CA LYS A 249 13.45 9.53 -14.66
C LYS A 249 14.70 10.38 -14.57
N LEU A 250 15.44 10.26 -13.47
CA LEU A 250 16.74 10.90 -13.34
C LEU A 250 17.65 10.45 -14.48
N VAL A 251 17.70 9.14 -14.74
CA VAL A 251 18.48 8.58 -15.84
C VAL A 251 18.07 9.17 -17.20
N GLU A 252 16.76 9.19 -17.50
CA GLU A 252 16.22 9.75 -18.75
C GLU A 252 16.59 11.23 -18.93
N THR A 253 16.50 12.02 -17.84
CA THR A 253 16.73 13.48 -17.90
C THR A 253 18.22 13.81 -18.11
N THR A 254 19.13 13.06 -17.49
CA THR A 254 20.58 13.24 -17.72
C THR A 254 21.05 12.69 -19.06
N ASN A 255 20.40 11.66 -19.60
CA ASN A 255 20.77 11.02 -20.86
C ASN A 255 19.62 11.15 -21.87
N GLY A 256 19.35 12.37 -22.35
CA GLY A 256 18.18 12.65 -23.20
C GLY A 256 18.06 11.77 -24.45
N SER A 257 19.18 11.33 -25.03
CA SER A 257 19.19 10.40 -26.18
C SER A 257 18.59 9.03 -25.84
N TRP A 258 18.70 8.57 -24.59
CA TRP A 258 18.13 7.29 -24.15
C TRP A 258 16.61 7.38 -24.02
N GLY A 259 16.08 8.55 -23.64
CA GLY A 259 14.64 8.79 -23.58
C GLY A 259 13.99 8.75 -24.96
N GLU A 260 14.58 9.44 -25.93
CA GLU A 260 14.11 9.44 -27.33
C GLU A 260 14.19 8.04 -27.96
N GLU A 261 15.31 7.34 -27.78
CA GLU A 261 15.50 5.98 -28.28
C GLU A 261 14.48 5.01 -27.66
N ARG A 262 14.21 5.13 -26.35
CA ARG A 262 13.21 4.31 -25.67
C ARG A 262 11.79 4.59 -26.17
N LEU A 263 11.42 5.86 -26.33
CA LEU A 263 10.11 6.25 -26.87
C LEU A 263 9.90 5.65 -28.27
N TYR A 264 10.90 5.75 -29.14
CA TYR A 264 10.87 5.15 -30.47
C TYR A 264 10.68 3.62 -30.42
N LEU A 265 11.41 2.92 -29.54
CA LEU A 265 11.27 1.48 -29.36
C LEU A 265 9.89 1.10 -28.79
N GLU A 266 9.36 1.86 -27.83
CA GLU A 266 8.02 1.64 -27.25
C GLU A 266 6.89 1.87 -28.27
N GLU A 267 6.98 2.93 -29.08
CA GLU A 267 6.03 3.19 -30.17
C GLU A 267 6.06 2.07 -31.22
N THR A 268 7.25 1.68 -31.67
CA THR A 268 7.40 0.60 -32.66
C THR A 268 6.93 -0.74 -32.10
N ARG A 269 7.19 -1.02 -30.82
CA ARG A 269 6.69 -2.21 -30.11
C ARG A 269 5.16 -2.26 -30.11
N GLN A 270 4.51 -1.13 -29.84
CA GLN A 270 3.05 -1.02 -29.84
C GLN A 270 2.46 -1.29 -31.22
N GLU A 271 3.03 -0.71 -32.29
CA GLU A 271 2.58 -0.95 -33.67
C GLU A 271 2.69 -2.43 -34.07
N LEU A 272 3.81 -3.08 -33.73
CA LEU A 272 4.01 -4.51 -34.02
C LEU A 272 3.06 -5.38 -33.21
N ARG A 273 2.82 -5.05 -31.93
CA ARG A 273 1.85 -5.74 -31.09
C ARG A 273 0.46 -5.70 -31.71
N GLU A 274 0.00 -4.55 -32.18
CA GLU A 274 -1.30 -4.41 -32.85
C GLU A 274 -1.39 -5.24 -34.14
N LYS A 275 -0.32 -5.30 -34.93
CA LYS A 275 -0.26 -6.16 -36.12
C LYS A 275 -0.32 -7.66 -35.76
N ILE A 276 0.36 -8.07 -34.70
CA ILE A 276 0.34 -9.46 -34.22
C ILE A 276 -1.06 -9.83 -33.74
N LEU A 277 -1.69 -8.99 -32.92
CA LEU A 277 -3.02 -9.25 -32.36
C LEU A 277 -4.14 -9.21 -33.39
N SER A 278 -3.94 -8.51 -34.51
CA SER A 278 -4.87 -8.48 -35.63
C SER A 278 -4.62 -9.58 -36.68
N TYR A 279 -3.71 -10.51 -36.42
CA TYR A 279 -3.29 -11.59 -37.35
C TYR A 279 -2.75 -11.07 -38.69
N LYS A 280 -2.27 -9.82 -38.74
CA LYS A 280 -1.68 -9.19 -39.93
C LYS A 280 -0.16 -9.22 -39.95
N ALA A 281 0.48 -9.68 -38.87
CA ALA A 281 1.93 -9.69 -38.73
C ALA A 281 2.61 -10.72 -39.65
N THR A 282 3.65 -10.27 -40.34
CA THR A 282 4.56 -11.11 -41.12
C THR A 282 5.61 -11.79 -40.22
N SER A 283 6.34 -12.78 -40.76
CA SER A 283 7.49 -13.38 -40.06
C SER A 283 8.57 -12.34 -39.74
N SER A 284 8.78 -11.36 -40.64
CA SER A 284 9.66 -10.21 -40.40
C SER A 284 9.20 -9.32 -39.25
N ASP A 285 7.90 -9.08 -39.10
CA ASP A 285 7.35 -8.28 -37.98
C ASP A 285 7.62 -8.98 -36.63
N LYS A 286 7.45 -10.31 -36.57
CA LYS A 286 7.75 -11.09 -35.36
C LYS A 286 9.24 -11.06 -35.01
N LYS A 287 10.12 -11.16 -36.01
CA LYS A 287 11.57 -11.03 -35.81
C LYS A 287 11.95 -9.61 -35.33
N ARG A 288 11.32 -8.59 -35.91
CA ARG A 288 11.53 -7.19 -35.50
C ARG A 288 11.07 -6.94 -34.06
N MET A 289 9.97 -7.56 -33.64
CA MET A 289 9.50 -7.50 -32.25
C MET A 289 10.55 -8.08 -31.28
N GLN A 290 11.18 -9.22 -31.63
CA GLN A 290 12.26 -9.80 -30.83
C GLN A 290 13.49 -8.89 -30.74
N GLU A 291 13.87 -8.23 -31.83
CA GLU A 291 14.97 -7.25 -31.84
C GLU A 291 14.68 -6.06 -30.92
N ILE A 292 13.47 -5.49 -31.02
CA ILE A 292 13.05 -4.35 -30.19
C ILE A 292 13.02 -4.73 -28.71
N GLU A 293 12.52 -5.92 -28.37
CA GLU A 293 12.50 -6.41 -26.99
C GLU A 293 13.92 -6.64 -26.45
N SER A 294 14.84 -7.14 -27.29
CA SER A 294 16.27 -7.24 -26.94
C SER A 294 16.89 -5.86 -26.67
N ASP A 295 16.60 -4.88 -27.51
CA ASP A 295 17.14 -3.53 -27.37
C ASP A 295 16.53 -2.79 -26.16
N LEU A 296 15.22 -2.93 -25.91
CA LEU A 296 14.56 -2.47 -24.69
C LEU A 296 15.17 -3.11 -23.44
N ARG A 297 15.51 -4.41 -23.48
CA ARG A 297 16.18 -5.10 -22.37
C ARG A 297 17.58 -4.55 -22.11
N LYS A 298 18.37 -4.29 -23.16
CA LYS A 298 19.70 -3.66 -23.03
C LYS A 298 19.58 -2.24 -22.47
N GLN A 299 18.64 -1.45 -22.94
CA GLN A 299 18.38 -0.11 -22.40
C GLN A 299 17.95 -0.17 -20.93
N LYS A 300 17.03 -1.07 -20.58
CA LYS A 300 16.60 -1.28 -19.19
C LYS A 300 17.77 -1.67 -18.29
N ALA A 301 18.71 -2.48 -18.79
CA ALA A 301 19.94 -2.81 -18.06
C ALA A 301 20.84 -1.58 -17.85
N LYS A 302 21.09 -0.78 -18.89
CA LYS A 302 21.84 0.49 -18.78
C LYS A 302 21.18 1.46 -17.80
N ILE A 303 19.86 1.61 -17.88
CA ILE A 303 19.09 2.46 -16.97
C ILE A 303 19.25 1.97 -15.53
N LYS A 304 19.18 0.66 -15.30
CA LYS A 304 19.35 0.07 -13.97
C LYS A 304 20.76 0.29 -13.40
N GLU A 305 21.80 0.31 -14.24
CA GLU A 305 23.16 0.65 -13.81
C GLU A 305 23.28 2.10 -13.34
N VAL A 306 22.73 3.05 -14.08
CA VAL A 306 22.73 4.47 -13.65
C VAL A 306 21.80 4.68 -12.45
N GLU A 307 20.66 3.99 -12.41
CA GLU A 307 19.75 3.98 -11.26
C GLU A 307 20.49 3.56 -9.99
N LYS A 308 21.34 2.53 -10.08
CA LYS A 308 22.17 2.05 -8.98
C LYS A 308 23.06 3.16 -8.42
N GLU A 309 23.72 3.93 -9.27
CA GLU A 309 24.58 5.06 -8.87
C GLU A 309 23.80 6.13 -8.11
N TYR A 310 22.61 6.50 -8.59
CA TYR A 310 21.74 7.45 -7.90
C TYR A 310 21.31 6.92 -6.52
N ILE A 311 20.91 5.66 -6.45
CA ILE A 311 20.51 5.05 -5.18
C ILE A 311 21.67 5.00 -4.19
N GLU A 312 22.87 4.61 -4.62
CA GLU A 312 24.06 4.57 -3.77
C GLU A 312 24.39 5.94 -3.15
N ASN A 313 24.27 7.00 -3.96
CA ASN A 313 24.57 8.38 -3.55
C ASN A 313 23.39 9.10 -2.86
N ALA A 314 22.17 8.57 -2.95
CA ALA A 314 21.00 9.19 -2.37
C ALA A 314 21.10 9.34 -0.85
N LYS A 315 20.69 10.52 -0.35
CA LYS A 315 20.56 10.82 1.08
C LYS A 315 19.18 10.44 1.61
N VAL A 316 18.13 10.55 0.81
CA VAL A 316 16.78 10.13 1.17
C VAL A 316 16.29 9.11 0.15
N ILE A 317 15.95 7.91 0.60
CA ILE A 317 15.39 6.85 -0.25
C ILE A 317 14.00 6.49 0.23
N GLY A 318 13.01 6.58 -0.65
CA GLY A 318 11.65 6.07 -0.43
C GLY A 318 11.44 4.74 -1.13
N ALA A 319 11.10 3.69 -0.39
CA ALA A 319 10.84 2.35 -0.93
C ALA A 319 9.79 1.60 -0.09
N THR A 320 9.25 0.48 -0.61
CA THR A 320 8.36 -0.37 0.18
C THR A 320 9.14 -1.27 1.14
N LEU A 321 8.49 -1.76 2.20
CA LEU A 321 9.06 -2.76 3.10
C LEU A 321 9.48 -4.04 2.36
N SER A 322 8.75 -4.44 1.32
CA SER A 322 9.11 -5.58 0.48
C SER A 322 10.38 -5.31 -0.33
N LYS A 323 10.48 -4.15 -1.00
CA LYS A 323 11.69 -3.76 -1.76
C LYS A 323 12.91 -3.69 -0.85
N CYS A 324 12.75 -3.22 0.38
CA CYS A 324 13.77 -3.22 1.42
C CYS A 324 14.32 -4.62 1.75
N ALA A 325 13.51 -5.68 1.64
CA ALA A 325 13.95 -7.04 1.93
C ALA A 325 14.67 -7.73 0.76
N ILE A 326 14.46 -7.25 -0.47
CA ILE A 326 14.95 -7.90 -1.70
C ILE A 326 16.18 -7.20 -2.27
N ASP A 327 16.30 -5.88 -2.08
CA ASP A 327 17.29 -5.09 -2.80
C ASP A 327 18.54 -4.77 -1.97
N ALA A 328 19.69 -5.26 -2.41
CA ALA A 328 20.98 -5.10 -1.74
C ALA A 328 21.37 -3.64 -1.55
N LEU A 329 20.98 -2.77 -2.49
CA LEU A 329 21.22 -1.34 -2.41
C LEU A 329 20.55 -0.69 -1.20
N ILE A 330 19.55 -1.36 -0.62
CA ILE A 330 18.90 -0.92 0.62
C ILE A 330 19.44 -1.71 1.82
N TYR A 331 19.34 -3.05 1.83
CA TYR A 331 19.56 -3.83 3.06
C TYR A 331 21.03 -3.97 3.49
N GLU A 332 21.99 -3.69 2.60
CA GLU A 332 23.41 -3.66 2.93
C GLU A 332 23.85 -2.32 3.52
N ARG A 333 23.06 -1.26 3.30
CA ARG A 333 23.35 0.08 3.81
C ARG A 333 22.88 0.27 5.25
N THR A 334 23.53 1.21 5.94
CA THR A 334 23.09 1.73 7.24
C THR A 334 22.71 3.20 7.11
N PHE A 335 21.52 3.54 7.58
CA PHE A 335 20.96 4.89 7.55
C PHE A 335 21.05 5.57 8.93
N ASP A 336 21.16 6.90 8.96
CA ASP A 336 21.10 7.65 10.22
C ASP A 336 19.70 7.61 10.85
N LEU A 337 18.67 7.57 10.01
CA LEU A 337 17.27 7.45 10.40
C LEU A 337 16.52 6.51 9.45
N VAL A 338 15.70 5.62 10.00
CA VAL A 338 14.66 4.89 9.26
C VAL A 338 13.31 5.44 9.70
N VAL A 339 12.45 5.78 8.74
CA VAL A 339 11.05 6.19 8.98
C VAL A 339 10.15 5.15 8.35
N VAL A 340 9.24 4.57 9.12
CA VAL A 340 8.24 3.63 8.60
C VAL A 340 6.86 4.22 8.82
N ASP A 341 6.10 4.43 7.74
CA ASP A 341 4.70 4.88 7.77
C ASP A 341 3.73 3.70 7.59
N GLU A 342 2.48 3.88 8.03
CA GLU A 342 1.40 2.87 7.97
C GLU A 342 1.78 1.50 8.57
N VAL A 343 2.48 1.53 9.72
CA VAL A 343 2.99 0.32 10.40
C VAL A 343 1.90 -0.63 10.86
N SER A 344 0.68 -0.15 11.06
CA SER A 344 -0.46 -0.99 11.50
C SER A 344 -0.79 -2.10 10.50
N MET A 345 -0.41 -1.98 9.22
CA MET A 345 -0.61 -3.02 8.21
C MET A 345 0.60 -3.93 7.99
N ALA A 346 1.73 -3.66 8.63
CA ALA A 346 2.98 -4.36 8.37
C ALA A 346 3.21 -5.47 9.39
N PHE A 347 3.80 -6.59 8.95
CA PHE A 347 4.19 -7.66 9.85
C PHE A 347 5.32 -7.20 10.76
N VAL A 348 5.29 -7.60 12.04
CA VAL A 348 6.34 -7.29 13.01
C VAL A 348 7.75 -7.62 12.50
N PRO A 349 8.00 -8.77 11.84
CA PRO A 349 9.32 -9.08 11.30
C PRO A 349 9.79 -8.12 10.20
N GLN A 350 8.88 -7.49 9.44
CA GLN A 350 9.23 -6.46 8.45
C GLN A 350 9.74 -5.18 9.13
N ILE A 351 9.07 -4.76 10.21
CA ILE A 351 9.49 -3.58 10.99
C ILE A 351 10.80 -3.86 11.72
N ALA A 352 11.01 -5.08 12.20
CA ALA A 352 12.28 -5.51 12.77
C ALA A 352 13.43 -5.41 11.75
N LEU A 353 13.23 -5.89 10.51
CA LEU A 353 14.21 -5.72 9.45
C LEU A 353 14.50 -4.23 9.19
N ALA A 354 13.46 -3.38 9.08
CA ALA A 354 13.62 -1.95 8.91
C ALA A 354 14.46 -1.31 10.03
N ALA A 355 14.19 -1.66 11.30
CA ALA A 355 14.95 -1.17 12.45
C ALA A 355 16.43 -1.58 12.39
N SER A 356 16.74 -2.74 11.83
CA SER A 356 18.13 -3.20 11.70
C SER A 356 19.00 -2.28 10.81
N LEU A 357 18.38 -1.55 9.88
CA LEU A 357 19.06 -0.70 8.91
C LEU A 357 19.32 0.73 9.43
N GLY A 358 18.66 1.15 10.50
CA GLY A 358 18.74 2.52 11.03
C GLY A 358 19.52 2.64 12.33
N LYS A 359 20.34 3.68 12.47
CA LYS A 359 20.88 4.07 13.79
C LYS A 359 19.75 4.47 14.77
N ARG A 360 18.67 5.01 14.21
CA ARG A 360 17.41 5.37 14.87
C ARG A 360 16.23 4.99 13.99
N ILE A 361 15.06 4.78 14.60
CA ILE A 361 13.83 4.50 13.87
C ILE A 361 12.66 5.34 14.39
N VAL A 362 11.84 5.84 13.46
CA VAL A 362 10.51 6.40 13.70
C VAL A 362 9.48 5.45 13.09
N VAL A 363 8.59 4.93 13.91
CA VAL A 363 7.53 3.98 13.54
C VAL A 363 6.20 4.73 13.65
N CYS A 364 5.52 4.96 12.54
CA CYS A 364 4.28 5.72 12.47
C CYS A 364 3.13 4.87 11.95
N GLY A 365 1.95 5.04 12.55
CA GLY A 365 0.75 4.33 12.14
C GLY A 365 -0.40 4.60 13.07
N ASP A 366 -1.46 3.82 12.89
CA ASP A 366 -2.65 3.85 13.74
C ASP A 366 -3.12 2.43 14.03
N PHE A 367 -2.82 1.94 15.23
CA PHE A 367 -3.20 0.59 15.66
C PHE A 367 -4.72 0.42 15.86
N LEU A 368 -5.51 1.49 15.74
CA LEU A 368 -6.98 1.43 15.67
C LEU A 368 -7.51 1.41 14.23
N GLN A 369 -6.65 1.44 13.21
CA GLN A 369 -6.98 1.16 11.81
C GLN A 369 -6.64 -0.30 11.45
N LEU A 370 -6.66 -0.62 10.16
CA LEU A 370 -6.55 -2.00 9.67
C LEU A 370 -5.24 -2.66 10.14
N PRO A 371 -5.33 -3.90 10.69
CA PRO A 371 -4.18 -4.72 11.04
C PRO A 371 -3.51 -5.29 9.78
N PRO A 372 -2.35 -5.96 9.91
CA PRO A 372 -1.79 -6.73 8.82
C PRO A 372 -2.70 -7.91 8.46
N ILE A 373 -2.65 -8.36 7.21
CA ILE A 373 -3.46 -9.49 6.73
C ILE A 373 -2.56 -10.72 6.65
N ALA A 374 -2.79 -11.67 7.56
CA ALA A 374 -2.15 -12.99 7.54
C ALA A 374 -3.21 -14.08 7.41
N MET A 375 -2.93 -15.10 6.60
CA MET A 375 -3.92 -16.09 6.18
C MET A 375 -3.78 -17.43 6.90
N ALA A 376 -2.57 -17.80 7.31
CA ALA A 376 -2.33 -19.09 7.95
C ALA A 376 -2.96 -19.16 9.35
N ASN A 377 -3.74 -20.22 9.58
CA ASN A 377 -4.34 -20.49 10.88
C ASN A 377 -3.31 -21.12 11.83
N HIS A 378 -2.44 -20.30 12.42
CA HIS A 378 -1.47 -20.72 13.43
C HIS A 378 -1.31 -19.65 14.51
N GLU A 379 -1.05 -20.04 15.76
CA GLU A 379 -0.93 -19.11 16.89
C GLU A 379 0.20 -18.09 16.67
N LEU A 380 1.38 -18.55 16.28
CA LEU A 380 2.52 -17.66 15.96
C LEU A 380 2.23 -16.71 14.79
N VAL A 381 1.41 -17.12 13.83
CA VAL A 381 0.98 -16.26 12.71
C VAL A 381 0.05 -15.17 13.24
N ARG A 382 -0.96 -15.54 14.03
CA ARG A 382 -1.85 -14.56 14.68
C ARG A 382 -1.08 -13.56 15.55
N LYS A 383 -0.11 -14.05 16.31
CA LYS A 383 0.74 -13.23 17.19
C LYS A 383 1.65 -12.28 16.41
N TRP A 384 2.44 -12.77 15.46
CA TRP A 384 3.52 -11.98 14.85
C TRP A 384 3.21 -11.36 13.49
N LEU A 385 2.23 -11.93 12.79
CA LEU A 385 1.80 -11.48 11.46
C LEU A 385 0.36 -10.93 11.47
N GLY A 386 -0.44 -11.17 12.52
CA GLY A 386 -1.79 -10.63 12.68
C GLY A 386 -1.89 -9.41 13.62
N GLU A 387 -0.84 -9.12 14.37
CA GLU A 387 -0.74 -7.93 15.23
C GLU A 387 0.40 -7.03 14.76
N ASP A 388 0.25 -5.73 14.97
CA ASP A 388 1.23 -4.73 14.58
C ASP A 388 2.27 -4.44 15.67
N MET A 389 3.32 -3.69 15.32
CA MET A 389 4.42 -3.39 16.24
C MET A 389 3.99 -2.57 17.47
N PHE A 390 2.88 -1.83 17.45
CA PHE A 390 2.40 -1.11 18.64
C PHE A 390 1.94 -2.09 19.74
N TYR A 391 1.35 -3.23 19.36
CA TYR A 391 0.97 -4.28 20.32
C TYR A 391 2.21 -4.84 21.02
N HIS A 392 3.20 -5.26 20.23
CA HIS A 392 4.41 -5.92 20.74
C HIS A 392 5.35 -4.99 21.50
N ALA A 393 5.27 -3.68 21.25
CA ALA A 393 6.01 -2.67 22.02
C ALA A 393 5.32 -2.31 23.36
N GLY A 394 4.18 -2.92 23.72
CA GLY A 394 3.42 -2.61 24.94
C GLY A 394 2.63 -1.30 24.87
N ILE A 395 2.61 -0.61 23.72
CA ILE A 395 1.96 0.70 23.57
C ILE A 395 0.45 0.60 23.70
N VAL A 396 -0.14 -0.40 23.06
CA VAL A 396 -1.60 -0.58 23.10
C VAL A 396 -2.09 -0.85 24.52
N GLU A 397 -1.32 -1.62 25.29
CA GLU A 397 -1.59 -1.88 26.70
C GLU A 397 -1.51 -0.59 27.53
N SER A 398 -0.42 0.18 27.41
CA SER A 398 -0.27 1.47 28.10
C SER A 398 -1.41 2.44 27.75
N VAL A 399 -1.77 2.58 26.47
CA VAL A 399 -2.86 3.46 26.04
C VAL A 399 -4.21 3.01 26.59
N ASN A 400 -4.46 1.70 26.67
CA ASN A 400 -5.69 1.16 27.24
C ASN A 400 -5.79 1.39 28.76
N LYS A 401 -4.66 1.31 29.47
CA LYS A 401 -4.54 1.64 30.90
C LYS A 401 -4.48 3.15 31.18
N SER A 402 -4.45 3.98 30.13
CA SER A 402 -4.23 5.44 30.23
C SER A 402 -2.89 5.81 30.88
N GLU A 403 -1.88 4.96 30.69
CA GLU A 403 -0.50 5.16 31.11
C GLU A 403 0.33 5.81 30.00
N ALA A 404 1.33 6.61 30.38
CA ALA A 404 2.26 7.20 29.42
C ALA A 404 3.31 6.17 29.00
N HIS A 405 3.47 5.99 27.68
CA HIS A 405 4.56 5.19 27.13
C HIS A 405 5.74 6.11 26.74
N PRO A 406 6.97 5.88 27.26
CA PRO A 406 8.08 6.84 27.13
C PRO A 406 8.46 7.15 25.68
N ASN A 407 8.33 6.16 24.80
CA ASN A 407 8.69 6.29 23.38
C ASN A 407 7.52 6.63 22.46
N LEU A 408 6.31 6.81 22.99
CA LEU A 408 5.12 7.17 22.22
C LEU A 408 4.96 8.68 22.10
N PHE A 409 4.64 9.15 20.90
CA PHE A 409 4.19 10.50 20.61
C PHE A 409 2.86 10.42 19.86
N MET A 410 1.81 11.07 20.36
CA MET A 410 0.49 11.07 19.73
C MET A 410 0.27 12.37 18.96
N LEU A 411 -0.14 12.28 17.71
CA LEU A 411 -0.69 13.41 16.96
C LEU A 411 -2.17 13.55 17.33
N GLN A 412 -2.58 14.70 17.83
CA GLN A 412 -3.92 14.87 18.40
C GLN A 412 -4.85 15.76 17.57
N GLU A 413 -4.33 16.51 16.60
CA GLU A 413 -5.10 17.56 15.93
C GLU A 413 -5.46 17.19 14.49
N GLN A 414 -6.74 16.90 14.23
CA GLN A 414 -7.23 16.47 12.92
C GLN A 414 -7.64 17.67 12.04
N ARG A 415 -7.36 17.59 10.74
CA ARG A 415 -7.59 18.65 9.74
C ARG A 415 -8.45 18.21 8.54
N ARG A 416 -8.91 16.96 8.53
CA ARG A 416 -9.53 16.32 7.37
C ARG A 416 -11.03 16.52 7.35
N MET A 417 -11.69 16.07 8.41
CA MET A 417 -13.11 15.71 8.42
C MET A 417 -13.93 16.79 9.12
N HIS A 418 -15.17 17.00 8.69
CA HIS A 418 -16.16 17.80 9.41
C HIS A 418 -16.31 17.32 10.87
N ALA A 419 -16.66 18.26 11.76
CA ALA A 419 -16.72 18.03 13.21
C ALA A 419 -17.69 16.91 13.60
N ASP A 420 -18.82 16.75 12.91
CA ASP A 420 -19.78 15.68 13.23
C ASP A 420 -19.24 14.28 12.88
N ILE A 421 -18.46 14.18 11.79
CA ILE A 421 -17.78 12.95 11.38
C ILE A 421 -16.66 12.60 12.37
N SER A 422 -15.82 13.60 12.72
CA SER A 422 -14.72 13.41 13.65
C SER A 422 -15.24 13.05 15.06
N LYS A 423 -16.31 13.70 15.51
CA LYS A 423 -16.93 13.49 16.84
C LYS A 423 -17.35 12.04 17.06
N PHE A 424 -17.97 11.40 16.07
CA PHE A 424 -18.33 9.97 16.15
C PHE A 424 -17.09 9.10 16.36
N THR A 425 -16.09 9.22 15.48
CA THR A 425 -14.89 8.35 15.61
C THR A 425 -14.08 8.67 16.86
N ASN A 426 -14.02 9.93 17.27
CA ASN A 426 -13.28 10.35 18.45
C ASN A 426 -13.90 9.82 19.76
N SER A 427 -15.22 9.84 19.89
CA SER A 427 -15.91 9.37 21.09
C SER A 427 -15.86 7.84 21.22
N PHE A 428 -16.15 7.11 20.14
CA PHE A 428 -16.28 5.66 20.16
C PHE A 428 -14.94 4.92 20.00
N ILE A 429 -13.94 5.53 19.36
CA ILE A 429 -12.69 4.84 18.97
C ILE A 429 -11.47 5.45 19.69
N TYR A 430 -11.30 6.77 19.61
CA TYR A 430 -10.08 7.42 20.13
C TYR A 430 -10.20 7.89 21.60
N LYS A 431 -11.34 7.68 22.25
CA LYS A 431 -11.63 8.07 23.65
C LYS A 431 -11.39 9.56 23.90
N ASN A 432 -11.87 10.43 23.00
CA ASN A 432 -11.76 11.89 23.08
C ASN A 432 -10.33 12.45 23.12
N ARG A 433 -9.34 11.71 22.58
CA ARG A 433 -7.93 12.15 22.53
C ARG A 433 -7.57 13.00 21.32
N VAL A 434 -8.47 13.08 20.35
CA VAL A 434 -8.31 13.87 19.11
C VAL A 434 -9.15 15.14 19.21
N TYR A 435 -8.71 16.24 18.60
CA TYR A 435 -9.47 17.48 18.49
C TYR A 435 -9.37 18.07 17.08
N ASP A 436 -10.33 18.92 16.74
CA ASP A 436 -10.44 19.52 15.41
C ASP A 436 -9.59 20.78 15.30
N HIS A 437 -8.77 20.87 14.25
CA HIS A 437 -8.08 22.09 13.89
C HIS A 437 -9.10 23.13 13.38
N PRO A 438 -8.91 24.44 13.60
CA PRO A 438 -9.83 25.48 13.13
C PRO A 438 -10.17 25.41 11.63
N SER A 439 -9.23 24.97 10.78
CA SER A 439 -9.47 24.81 9.33
C SER A 439 -10.56 23.80 8.97
N VAL A 440 -10.99 22.95 9.90
CA VAL A 440 -12.11 22.03 9.70
C VAL A 440 -13.43 22.77 9.47
N SER A 441 -13.54 24.03 9.89
CA SER A 441 -14.73 24.85 9.63
C SER A 441 -15.05 25.00 8.15
N GLU A 442 -14.04 24.93 7.27
CA GLU A 442 -14.20 24.95 5.80
C GLU A 442 -15.00 23.75 5.29
N ARG A 443 -15.07 22.64 6.05
CA ARG A 443 -15.83 21.45 5.64
C ARG A 443 -17.34 21.66 5.72
N LYS A 444 -17.81 22.75 6.33
CA LYS A 444 -19.23 23.11 6.34
C LYS A 444 -19.78 23.36 4.94
N GLU A 445 -18.96 23.88 4.03
CA GLU A 445 -19.36 24.10 2.63
C GLU A 445 -19.67 22.78 1.92
N LEU A 446 -18.89 21.73 2.20
CA LEU A 446 -19.16 20.39 1.68
C LEU A 446 -20.44 19.80 2.29
N ALA A 447 -20.64 19.95 3.60
CA ALA A 447 -21.82 19.46 4.29
C ALA A 447 -23.13 20.16 3.85
N GLN A 448 -23.06 21.34 3.23
CA GLN A 448 -24.23 22.04 2.67
C GLN A 448 -24.77 21.39 1.38
N LEU A 449 -23.98 20.54 0.74
CA LEU A 449 -24.36 19.88 -0.51
C LEU A 449 -25.37 18.75 -0.29
N GLN A 450 -26.11 18.43 -1.35
CA GLN A 450 -26.97 17.25 -1.45
C GLN A 450 -26.13 15.96 -1.42
N PRO A 451 -26.69 14.79 -1.04
CA PRO A 451 -28.11 14.46 -0.87
C PRO A 451 -28.76 14.87 0.46
N PHE A 452 -27.97 15.29 1.46
CA PHE A 452 -28.49 15.66 2.78
C PHE A 452 -27.90 17.00 3.21
N ALA A 453 -28.41 18.09 2.63
CA ALA A 453 -27.90 19.42 2.89
C ALA A 453 -27.92 19.78 4.39
N ASN A 454 -26.76 20.24 4.87
CA ASN A 454 -26.42 20.58 6.25
C ASN A 454 -26.20 19.38 7.20
N GLU A 455 -26.15 18.15 6.69
CA GLU A 455 -25.91 16.94 7.47
C GLU A 455 -24.62 16.24 7.00
N ALA A 456 -23.52 16.43 7.74
CA ALA A 456 -22.22 15.84 7.40
C ALA A 456 -22.13 14.32 7.65
N SER A 457 -23.10 13.73 8.35
CA SER A 457 -23.11 12.30 8.67
C SER A 457 -24.55 11.80 8.83
N VAL A 458 -25.01 10.97 7.90
CA VAL A 458 -26.38 10.43 7.88
C VAL A 458 -26.36 8.91 7.88
N LEU A 459 -27.24 8.31 8.70
CA LEU A 459 -27.58 6.89 8.63
C LEU A 459 -28.85 6.73 7.79
N PHE A 460 -28.72 6.11 6.62
CA PHE A 460 -29.86 5.83 5.74
C PHE A 460 -30.35 4.39 5.95
N ASP A 461 -31.52 4.22 6.57
CA ASP A 461 -32.10 2.91 6.86
C ASP A 461 -32.82 2.32 5.62
N THR A 462 -32.33 1.18 5.14
CA THR A 462 -32.89 0.45 3.98
C THR A 462 -33.79 -0.73 4.38
N SER A 463 -34.08 -0.92 5.67
CA SER A 463 -34.79 -2.09 6.20
C SER A 463 -36.16 -2.33 5.58
N GLN A 464 -36.89 -1.26 5.22
CA GLN A 464 -38.23 -1.35 4.62
C GLN A 464 -38.24 -1.29 3.09
N MET A 465 -37.07 -1.30 2.43
CA MET A 465 -36.96 -1.17 0.97
C MET A 465 -36.92 -2.52 0.24
N GLY A 466 -37.05 -3.64 0.95
CA GLY A 466 -36.83 -4.98 0.37
C GLY A 466 -35.38 -5.18 -0.07
N ALA A 467 -34.42 -4.51 0.58
CA ALA A 467 -33.02 -4.57 0.22
C ALA A 467 -32.38 -5.89 0.67
N PHE A 468 -32.59 -6.97 -0.08
CA PHE A 468 -32.12 -8.30 0.27
C PHE A 468 -30.65 -8.56 -0.08
N SER A 469 -29.94 -9.21 0.82
CA SER A 469 -28.52 -9.56 0.69
C SER A 469 -28.37 -10.95 0.06
N LEU A 470 -27.85 -10.97 -1.16
CA LEU A 470 -27.59 -12.17 -1.95
C LEU A 470 -26.13 -12.61 -1.81
N LYS A 471 -25.82 -13.82 -2.29
CA LYS A 471 -24.45 -14.34 -2.36
C LYS A 471 -24.06 -14.61 -3.80
N ASP A 472 -22.87 -14.18 -4.17
CA ASP A 472 -22.22 -14.58 -5.40
C ASP A 472 -21.92 -16.09 -5.36
N ALA A 473 -22.32 -16.82 -6.40
CA ALA A 473 -22.26 -18.29 -6.42
C ALA A 473 -20.81 -18.82 -6.42
N ALA A 474 -19.88 -18.11 -7.04
CA ALA A 474 -18.50 -18.54 -7.17
C ALA A 474 -17.67 -18.23 -5.92
N SER A 475 -17.80 -17.01 -5.38
CA SER A 475 -16.97 -16.54 -4.26
C SER A 475 -17.62 -16.66 -2.89
N GLY A 476 -18.95 -16.85 -2.82
CA GLY A 476 -19.72 -16.77 -1.58
C GLY A 476 -19.79 -15.36 -0.97
N SER A 477 -19.21 -14.35 -1.63
CA SER A 477 -19.25 -12.95 -1.18
C SER A 477 -20.67 -12.41 -1.26
N ARG A 478 -21.06 -11.59 -0.28
CA ARG A 478 -22.38 -10.97 -0.26
C ARG A 478 -22.46 -9.76 -1.19
N PHE A 479 -23.65 -9.49 -1.71
CA PHE A 479 -23.98 -8.28 -2.46
C PHE A 479 -25.47 -7.96 -2.29
N ASN A 480 -25.85 -6.70 -2.47
CA ASN A 480 -27.21 -6.21 -2.28
C ASN A 480 -27.52 -5.19 -3.37
N ILE A 481 -28.39 -5.57 -4.32
CA ILE A 481 -28.69 -4.75 -5.50
C ILE A 481 -29.38 -3.46 -5.10
N MET A 482 -30.42 -3.53 -4.25
CA MET A 482 -31.18 -2.35 -3.83
C MET A 482 -30.31 -1.36 -3.05
N SER A 483 -29.49 -1.84 -2.09
CA SER A 483 -28.54 -1.00 -1.38
C SER A 483 -27.57 -0.32 -2.34
N GLY A 484 -27.08 -1.06 -3.34
CA GLY A 484 -26.18 -0.51 -4.35
C GLY A 484 -26.84 0.53 -5.27
N LEU A 485 -28.11 0.34 -5.64
CA LEU A 485 -28.88 1.33 -6.41
C LEU A 485 -29.08 2.62 -5.60
N VAL A 486 -29.41 2.52 -4.31
CA VAL A 486 -29.51 3.67 -3.40
C VAL A 486 -28.15 4.37 -3.29
N ALA A 487 -27.06 3.64 -3.11
CA ALA A 487 -25.71 4.21 -3.05
C ALA A 487 -25.34 4.96 -4.35
N MET A 488 -25.67 4.40 -5.52
CA MET A 488 -25.45 5.07 -6.81
C MET A 488 -26.33 6.30 -6.97
N GLN A 489 -27.58 6.27 -6.51
CA GLN A 489 -28.47 7.43 -6.52
C GLN A 489 -27.92 8.56 -5.65
N MET A 490 -27.48 8.26 -4.42
CA MET A 490 -26.88 9.25 -3.52
C MET A 490 -25.60 9.85 -4.11
N MET A 491 -24.76 9.01 -4.72
CA MET A 491 -23.58 9.45 -5.46
C MET A 491 -23.96 10.41 -6.60
N LEU A 492 -24.94 10.05 -7.43
CA LEU A 492 -25.38 10.90 -8.54
C LEU A 492 -25.91 12.25 -8.04
N ILE A 493 -26.72 12.26 -6.99
CA ILE A 493 -27.24 13.49 -6.39
C ILE A 493 -26.08 14.40 -5.93
N GLY A 494 -25.10 13.84 -5.22
CA GLY A 494 -23.91 14.60 -4.80
C GLY A 494 -23.09 15.13 -5.98
N LEU A 495 -22.89 14.33 -7.04
CA LEU A 495 -22.20 14.79 -8.26
C LEU A 495 -22.94 15.94 -8.94
N LEU A 496 -24.27 15.86 -9.04
CA LEU A 496 -25.10 16.91 -9.65
C LEU A 496 -25.02 18.23 -8.88
N ASP A 497 -24.83 18.16 -7.56
CA ASP A 497 -24.73 19.31 -6.67
C ASP A 497 -23.30 19.84 -6.48
N GLY A 498 -22.31 19.21 -7.12
CA GLY A 498 -20.94 19.72 -7.20
C GLY A 498 -19.91 19.04 -6.30
N VAL A 499 -20.22 17.89 -5.69
CA VAL A 499 -19.22 17.09 -4.96
C VAL A 499 -18.11 16.64 -5.90
N GLN A 500 -16.86 16.95 -5.57
CA GLN A 500 -15.71 16.79 -6.48
C GLN A 500 -14.96 15.46 -6.31
N SER A 501 -15.27 14.67 -5.29
CA SER A 501 -14.73 13.32 -5.13
C SER A 501 -15.62 12.48 -4.24
N ILE A 502 -15.93 11.25 -4.70
CA ILE A 502 -16.88 10.36 -4.00
C ILE A 502 -16.27 8.97 -3.83
N GLY A 503 -16.44 8.38 -2.65
CA GLY A 503 -16.09 7.00 -2.38
C GLY A 503 -17.31 6.20 -1.95
N ILE A 504 -17.58 5.07 -2.61
CA ILE A 504 -18.54 4.07 -2.13
C ILE A 504 -17.74 2.90 -1.55
N VAL A 505 -17.77 2.77 -0.24
CA VAL A 505 -17.04 1.74 0.49
C VAL A 505 -17.99 0.62 0.93
N THR A 506 -17.55 -0.62 0.78
CA THR A 506 -18.33 -1.80 1.16
C THR A 506 -17.41 -2.89 1.72
N PRO A 507 -17.85 -3.74 2.67
CA PRO A 507 -17.00 -4.81 3.19
C PRO A 507 -16.86 -5.99 2.21
N TYR A 508 -17.68 -6.07 1.16
CA TYR A 508 -17.76 -7.24 0.27
C TYR A 508 -17.18 -6.98 -1.13
N ARG A 509 -16.39 -7.94 -1.62
CA ARG A 509 -15.77 -7.87 -2.96
C ARG A 509 -16.82 -7.93 -4.07
N ALA A 510 -17.87 -8.75 -3.93
CA ALA A 510 -18.93 -8.84 -4.93
C ALA A 510 -19.70 -7.52 -5.06
N GLN A 511 -20.09 -6.88 -3.94
CA GLN A 511 -20.71 -5.56 -3.97
C GLN A 511 -19.80 -4.49 -4.59
N SER A 512 -18.53 -4.46 -4.19
CA SER A 512 -17.56 -3.52 -4.74
C SER A 512 -17.42 -3.68 -6.25
N ARG A 513 -17.35 -4.92 -6.75
CA ARG A 513 -17.26 -5.22 -8.18
C ARG A 513 -18.51 -4.73 -8.92
N PHE A 514 -19.69 -5.11 -8.43
CA PHE A 514 -20.98 -4.68 -8.97
C PHE A 514 -21.05 -3.15 -9.11
N LEU A 515 -20.84 -2.43 -8.01
CA LEU A 515 -20.87 -0.97 -8.00
C LEU A 515 -19.82 -0.35 -8.93
N SER A 516 -18.58 -0.85 -8.88
CA SER A 516 -17.50 -0.30 -9.70
C SER A 516 -17.77 -0.42 -11.20
N THR A 517 -18.37 -1.52 -11.65
CA THR A 517 -18.73 -1.72 -13.06
C THR A 517 -19.85 -0.78 -13.46
N CYS A 518 -20.94 -0.72 -12.70
CA CYS A 518 -22.08 0.15 -13.01
C CYS A 518 -21.69 1.63 -13.04
N ILE A 519 -20.91 2.09 -12.05
CA ILE A 519 -20.47 3.48 -11.96
C ILE A 519 -19.57 3.86 -13.12
N ARG A 520 -18.60 3.00 -13.47
CA ARG A 520 -17.71 3.24 -14.62
C ARG A 520 -18.51 3.40 -15.90
N GLU A 521 -19.41 2.47 -16.21
CA GLU A 521 -20.23 2.54 -17.42
C GLU A 521 -21.14 3.77 -17.44
N MET A 522 -21.72 4.11 -16.29
CA MET A 522 -22.63 5.25 -16.15
C MET A 522 -21.92 6.61 -16.33
N LEU A 523 -20.70 6.77 -15.79
CA LEU A 523 -20.01 8.07 -15.80
C LEU A 523 -19.15 8.29 -17.05
N GLN A 524 -18.67 7.24 -17.71
CA GLN A 524 -17.69 7.31 -18.81
C GLN A 524 -18.11 8.20 -19.99
N ARG A 525 -19.42 8.37 -20.23
CA ARG A 525 -19.95 9.20 -21.34
C ARG A 525 -20.60 10.50 -20.87
N THR A 526 -20.20 10.99 -19.71
CA THR A 526 -20.78 12.19 -19.10
C THR A 526 -19.71 13.22 -18.81
N LYS A 527 -20.12 14.47 -18.53
CA LYS A 527 -19.20 15.53 -18.06
C LYS A 527 -18.49 15.20 -16.74
N TYR A 528 -18.95 14.16 -16.02
CA TYR A 528 -18.39 13.71 -14.75
C TYR A 528 -17.30 12.64 -14.88
N GLN A 529 -16.93 12.23 -16.10
CA GLN A 529 -15.95 11.15 -16.34
C GLN A 529 -14.59 11.36 -15.64
N ASN A 530 -14.21 12.62 -15.39
CA ASN A 530 -12.93 12.99 -14.76
C ASN A 530 -13.05 13.19 -13.23
N ILE A 531 -14.26 13.10 -12.67
CA ILE A 531 -14.44 13.20 -11.22
C ILE A 531 -13.98 11.91 -10.56
N PRO A 532 -13.10 11.96 -9.54
CA PRO A 532 -12.62 10.78 -8.82
C PRO A 532 -13.75 10.08 -8.04
N VAL A 533 -14.42 9.14 -8.69
CA VAL A 533 -15.41 8.25 -8.08
C VAL A 533 -14.84 6.85 -7.98
N LEU A 534 -14.81 6.30 -6.76
CA LEU A 534 -14.29 4.95 -6.50
C LEU A 534 -15.32 4.13 -5.73
N ALA A 535 -15.65 2.94 -6.23
CA ALA A 535 -16.38 1.93 -5.45
C ALA A 535 -15.47 0.76 -5.13
N ALA A 536 -15.15 0.56 -3.85
CA ALA A 536 -14.12 -0.37 -3.45
C ALA A 536 -14.33 -0.96 -2.05
N THR A 537 -13.59 -2.03 -1.73
CA THR A 537 -13.52 -2.51 -0.34
C THR A 537 -12.73 -1.55 0.54
N VAL A 538 -12.98 -1.58 1.86
CA VAL A 538 -12.34 -0.69 2.85
C VAL A 538 -10.82 -0.60 2.69
N HIS A 539 -10.16 -1.73 2.41
CA HIS A 539 -8.71 -1.83 2.22
C HIS A 539 -8.18 -0.92 1.09
N LYS A 540 -8.94 -0.77 -0.02
CA LYS A 540 -8.55 0.08 -1.15
C LYS A 540 -8.67 1.58 -0.85
N PHE A 541 -9.40 1.95 0.20
CA PHE A 541 -9.53 3.33 0.64
C PHE A 541 -8.48 3.75 1.68
N GLN A 542 -7.61 2.83 2.13
CA GLN A 542 -6.60 3.20 3.09
C GLN A 542 -5.61 4.21 2.49
N GLY A 543 -5.33 5.27 3.25
CA GLY A 543 -4.46 6.37 2.81
C GLY A 543 -5.11 7.36 1.83
N SER A 544 -6.32 7.10 1.33
CA SER A 544 -7.06 8.08 0.51
C SER A 544 -8.07 8.87 1.34
N GLU A 545 -8.64 9.90 0.71
CA GLU A 545 -9.75 10.70 1.22
C GLU A 545 -10.66 11.09 0.05
N ARG A 546 -11.92 11.38 0.36
CA ARG A 546 -12.95 11.82 -0.57
C ARG A 546 -13.78 12.91 0.10
N ASP A 547 -14.37 13.79 -0.69
CA ASP A 547 -15.27 14.80 -0.16
C ASP A 547 -16.46 14.11 0.50
N MET A 548 -17.12 13.22 -0.24
CA MET A 548 -18.22 12.40 0.24
C MET A 548 -17.83 10.91 0.30
N MET A 549 -18.26 10.23 1.36
CA MET A 549 -18.18 8.76 1.46
C MET A 549 -19.56 8.16 1.70
N ILE A 550 -19.86 7.08 0.98
CA ILE A 550 -21.06 6.25 1.16
C ILE A 550 -20.60 4.89 1.66
N PHE A 551 -20.98 4.51 2.88
CA PHE A 551 -20.67 3.20 3.43
C PHE A 551 -21.84 2.25 3.26
N ASP A 552 -21.75 1.37 2.26
CA ASP A 552 -22.75 0.34 1.98
C ASP A 552 -22.43 -0.93 2.77
N THR A 553 -23.24 -1.19 3.80
CA THR A 553 -23.08 -2.32 4.72
C THR A 553 -23.45 -3.66 4.11
N VAL A 554 -24.31 -3.69 3.07
CA VAL A 554 -24.79 -4.86 2.31
C VAL A 554 -25.61 -5.90 3.10
N ASP A 555 -25.28 -6.11 4.37
CA ASP A 555 -25.83 -7.14 5.22
C ASP A 555 -27.32 -6.89 5.52
N SER A 556 -28.16 -7.86 5.17
CA SER A 556 -29.59 -7.88 5.41
C SER A 556 -30.17 -9.29 5.22
N TYR A 557 -31.47 -9.45 5.43
CA TYR A 557 -32.20 -10.69 5.09
C TYR A 557 -31.92 -11.12 3.62
N PRO A 558 -31.83 -12.42 3.27
CA PRO A 558 -32.04 -13.61 4.10
C PRO A 558 -30.78 -14.14 4.81
N GLN A 559 -29.72 -13.34 4.99
CA GLN A 559 -28.50 -13.84 5.62
C GLN A 559 -28.67 -13.96 7.14
N GLU A 560 -28.70 -15.19 7.65
CA GLU A 560 -28.90 -15.46 9.08
C GLU A 560 -27.64 -15.27 9.94
N ARG A 561 -26.45 -15.36 9.32
CA ARG A 561 -25.17 -15.20 10.02
C ARG A 561 -24.65 -13.77 9.93
N PRO A 562 -24.06 -13.22 11.01
CA PRO A 562 -23.37 -11.95 10.98
C PRO A 562 -22.35 -11.88 9.83
N GLY A 563 -22.33 -10.75 9.15
CA GLY A 563 -21.42 -10.49 8.05
C GLY A 563 -20.01 -10.10 8.49
N VAL A 564 -19.17 -9.72 7.52
CA VAL A 564 -17.76 -9.36 7.72
C VAL A 564 -17.59 -8.20 8.70
N LEU A 565 -18.58 -7.31 8.85
CA LEU A 565 -18.51 -6.20 9.80
C LEU A 565 -18.70 -6.61 11.27
N PHE A 566 -19.37 -7.73 11.52
CA PHE A 566 -19.85 -8.11 12.86
C PHE A 566 -19.27 -9.42 13.39
N PHE A 567 -18.45 -10.11 12.60
CA PHE A 567 -17.88 -11.41 12.98
C PHE A 567 -16.74 -11.34 14.02
N ASP A 568 -15.96 -10.26 14.04
CA ASP A 568 -14.82 -10.06 14.93
C ASP A 568 -14.93 -8.71 15.65
N HIS A 569 -14.66 -8.68 16.95
CA HIS A 569 -14.59 -7.45 17.74
C HIS A 569 -13.55 -6.45 17.22
N LYS A 570 -12.53 -6.88 16.47
CA LYS A 570 -11.56 -6.00 15.80
C LYS A 570 -12.11 -5.31 14.55
N ASN A 571 -13.30 -5.67 14.06
CA ASN A 571 -13.89 -5.07 12.86
C ASN A 571 -14.35 -3.62 13.02
N HIS A 572 -14.37 -3.07 14.25
CA HIS A 572 -14.51 -1.62 14.44
C HIS A 572 -13.43 -0.84 13.66
N ARG A 573 -12.28 -1.44 13.38
CA ARG A 573 -11.21 -0.88 12.54
C ARG A 573 -11.64 -0.68 11.08
N LEU A 574 -12.48 -1.56 10.54
CA LEU A 574 -13.05 -1.42 9.19
C LEU A 574 -13.98 -0.19 9.13
N VAL A 575 -14.86 -0.07 10.12
CA VAL A 575 -15.77 1.08 10.25
C VAL A 575 -14.96 2.37 10.46
N ASN A 576 -13.95 2.35 11.32
CA ASN A 576 -13.04 3.47 11.54
C ASN A 576 -12.43 3.96 10.22
N VAL A 577 -11.84 3.05 9.43
CA VAL A 577 -11.26 3.44 8.15
C VAL A 577 -12.33 3.98 7.22
N ALA A 578 -13.45 3.28 7.03
CA ALA A 578 -14.54 3.67 6.14
C ALA A 578 -15.06 5.09 6.43
N VAL A 579 -15.39 5.37 7.69
CA VAL A 579 -15.91 6.68 8.13
C VAL A 579 -14.85 7.77 7.97
N THR A 580 -13.60 7.50 8.35
CA THR A 580 -12.56 8.54 8.38
C THR A 580 -11.93 8.91 7.03
N ARG A 581 -12.51 8.43 5.92
CA ARG A 581 -12.10 8.87 4.58
C ARG A 581 -12.86 10.09 4.09
N ALA A 582 -14.02 10.39 4.67
CA ALA A 582 -14.85 11.54 4.29
C ALA A 582 -14.23 12.86 4.74
N ARG A 583 -14.42 13.93 3.97
CA ARG A 583 -14.00 15.28 4.37
C ARG A 583 -15.15 16.10 4.90
N GLY A 584 -16.35 16.01 4.34
CA GLY A 584 -17.46 16.90 4.68
C GLY A 584 -18.82 16.30 4.41
#